data_AF-A0A5N5HW67-F1
#
_entry.id   AF-A0A5N5HW67-F1
#
_cell.length_a   1.000
_cell.length_b   1.000
_cell.length_c   1.000
_cell.angle_alpha   90.00
_cell.angle_beta   90.00
_cell.angle_gamma   90.00
#
_symmetry.space_group_name_H-M   'P 1'
#
loop_
_entity.id
_entity.type
_entity.pdbx_description
1 polymer ?
#
loop_
_entity_poly.entity_id
_entity_poly.type
_entity_poly.pdbx_seq_one_letter_code
_entity_poly.pdbx_strand_id
1 'polypeptide(L)'
;MFTLSATPSTAFLTPRISPSSLSSSASAAYSPSLLSSSRLCLVSLRWRSSACPCLFSTLKVTAMAELVKDTESASLSPIQCAERRETNHSRTFLNATTEQELLSAIRKETEAGRLPSTVASGMEDLYQNYKNAILQSGNPKADEIVLSNMTAVLDRVFLDIEDPFIFSPYHKAMREPFDYYMFGQNYIRPLVDFRNSYVGNHSIFYEIEEKLQQGHNIFLISNHQTEADPAVIALLLESTNPHLAEKMTYIAGDRVVTDPLCKPFSMGRNLICVYSKKHMNDVPELADMKRKANTRSLKEMAVLLRGGSQIVWIAPSGGRDRPDPATGNGTRHLLMLLHWTI
;
A
#
# COMPACT_ATOMS: atom_id res chain seq x y z
N MET A 1 -18.15 -72.76 -7.55
CA MET A 1 -19.17 -73.49 -6.76
C MET A 1 -19.81 -72.46 -5.86
N PHE A 2 -21.12 -72.22 -6.01
CA PHE A 2 -21.94 -71.19 -5.33
C PHE A 2 -21.46 -69.72 -5.36
N THR A 3 -22.19 -68.67 -5.75
CA THR A 3 -23.22 -68.36 -6.77
C THR A 3 -23.96 -67.10 -6.31
N LEU A 4 -24.21 -66.12 -7.21
CA LEU A 4 -25.32 -65.14 -7.17
C LEU A 4 -25.30 -64.11 -6.00
N SER A 5 -25.97 -62.94 -6.00
CA SER A 5 -26.72 -62.12 -6.98
C SER A 5 -27.09 -60.78 -6.29
N ALA A 6 -27.34 -59.63 -6.91
CA ALA A 6 -27.15 -59.11 -8.29
C ALA A 6 -27.36 -57.57 -8.26
N THR A 7 -27.15 -56.87 -9.38
CA THR A 7 -27.66 -55.49 -9.58
C THR A 7 -29.17 -55.49 -9.85
N PRO A 8 -29.85 -54.36 -9.59
CA PRO A 8 -30.64 -53.77 -10.68
C PRO A 8 -30.49 -52.25 -10.82
N SER A 9 -30.56 -51.78 -12.05
CA SER A 9 -30.66 -50.35 -12.44
C SER A 9 -32.13 -49.90 -12.50
N THR A 10 -32.36 -48.58 -12.46
CA THR A 10 -33.58 -47.76 -12.76
C THR A 10 -33.96 -46.84 -11.58
N ALA A 11 -34.46 -45.61 -11.76
CA ALA A 11 -34.55 -44.74 -12.94
C ALA A 11 -34.61 -43.25 -12.48
N PHE A 12 -34.56 -42.33 -13.44
CA PHE A 12 -34.76 -40.88 -13.28
C PHE A 12 -36.02 -40.50 -12.48
N LEU A 13 -35.96 -39.39 -11.73
CA LEU A 13 -37.03 -38.37 -11.71
C LEU A 13 -36.49 -37.01 -11.23
N THR A 14 -36.62 -35.99 -12.07
CA THR A 14 -36.40 -34.57 -11.73
C THR A 14 -37.70 -33.91 -11.27
N PRO A 15 -37.64 -32.90 -10.39
CA PRO A 15 -38.62 -31.81 -10.38
C PRO A 15 -38.01 -30.48 -10.83
N ARG A 16 -38.63 -29.87 -11.84
CA ARG A 16 -38.49 -28.46 -12.26
C ARG A 16 -39.89 -27.83 -12.19
N ILE A 17 -39.99 -26.50 -12.37
CA ILE A 17 -41.20 -25.64 -12.46
C ILE A 17 -41.53 -24.97 -11.11
N SER A 18 -41.84 -23.67 -10.99
CA SER A 18 -41.63 -22.46 -11.83
C SER A 18 -42.01 -21.21 -10.98
N PRO A 19 -41.69 -19.96 -11.41
CA PRO A 19 -41.93 -18.76 -10.60
C PRO A 19 -43.35 -18.19 -10.72
N SER A 20 -43.72 -17.35 -9.75
CA SER A 20 -44.91 -16.49 -9.80
C SER A 20 -44.53 -15.01 -9.67
N SER A 21 -44.81 -14.22 -10.70
CA SER A 21 -44.80 -12.75 -10.69
C SER A 21 -46.24 -12.23 -10.59
N LEU A 22 -46.43 -11.03 -10.00
CA LEU A 22 -47.22 -9.89 -10.56
C LEU A 22 -47.71 -8.90 -9.48
N SER A 23 -47.41 -7.59 -9.69
CA SER A 23 -48.21 -6.36 -9.45
C SER A 23 -49.04 -6.13 -8.16
N SER A 24 -49.36 -4.90 -7.71
CA SER A 24 -49.06 -3.51 -8.14
C SER A 24 -49.69 -2.50 -7.15
N SER A 25 -49.21 -1.24 -7.15
CA SER A 25 -49.97 -0.02 -6.77
C SER A 25 -50.39 0.16 -5.28
N ALA A 26 -50.65 1.35 -4.74
CA ALA A 26 -50.20 2.72 -5.03
C ALA A 26 -50.66 3.68 -3.90
N SER A 27 -50.13 4.91 -3.89
CA SER A 27 -50.80 6.16 -3.45
C SER A 27 -50.79 6.62 -1.97
N ALA A 28 -50.61 7.96 -1.91
CA ALA A 28 -51.12 8.93 -0.94
C ALA A 28 -50.21 9.36 0.23
N ALA A 29 -49.93 10.67 0.24
CA ALA A 29 -49.33 11.41 1.34
C ALA A 29 -50.39 11.77 2.40
N TYR A 30 -49.94 12.21 3.59
CA TYR A 30 -50.43 13.44 4.24
C TYR A 30 -49.56 13.76 5.47
N SER A 31 -48.96 14.96 5.48
CA SER A 31 -48.57 15.62 6.74
C SER A 31 -49.82 16.25 7.37
N PRO A 32 -49.84 16.45 8.70
CA PRO A 32 -49.72 17.85 9.12
C PRO A 32 -48.79 18.07 10.31
N SER A 33 -48.35 19.32 10.41
CA SER A 33 -47.64 19.91 11.56
C SER A 33 -48.55 20.09 12.77
N LEU A 34 -47.95 20.18 13.97
CA LEU A 34 -48.19 21.31 14.90
C LEU A 34 -47.14 21.32 16.02
N LEU A 35 -46.92 22.51 16.61
CA LEU A 35 -45.87 22.78 17.60
C LEU A 35 -46.29 22.37 19.03
N SER A 36 -45.32 22.05 19.88
CA SER A 36 -45.29 22.60 21.24
C SER A 36 -43.86 22.67 21.81
N SER A 37 -43.70 23.46 22.86
CA SER A 37 -42.43 24.05 23.30
C SER A 37 -41.76 23.32 24.48
N SER A 38 -40.52 23.76 24.76
CA SER A 38 -39.85 23.68 26.07
C SER A 38 -39.34 22.33 26.57
N ARG A 39 -38.00 22.16 26.57
CA ARG A 39 -37.17 22.52 27.75
C ARG A 39 -35.67 22.41 27.46
N LEU A 40 -34.92 23.40 27.92
CA LEU A 40 -33.46 23.34 28.00
C LEU A 40 -33.03 22.31 29.06
N CYS A 41 -32.11 21.42 28.70
CA CYS A 41 -31.31 20.65 29.66
C CYS A 41 -29.84 20.75 29.25
N LEU A 42 -29.14 21.67 29.89
CA LEU A 42 -27.69 21.82 29.82
C LEU A 42 -27.04 20.65 30.59
N VAL A 43 -26.60 19.62 29.87
CA VAL A 43 -25.77 18.55 30.42
C VAL A 43 -24.33 18.77 29.97
N SER A 44 -23.50 19.19 30.92
CA SER A 44 -22.07 19.48 30.70
C SER A 44 -21.26 18.21 30.46
N LEU A 45 -21.25 17.73 29.21
CA LEU A 45 -20.36 16.65 28.78
C LEU A 45 -18.92 17.19 28.65
N ARG A 46 -18.07 16.83 29.63
CA ARG A 46 -16.62 17.02 29.56
C ARG A 46 -16.05 16.18 28.42
N TRP A 47 -15.83 16.78 27.25
CA TRP A 47 -14.98 16.17 26.24
C TRP A 47 -13.52 16.17 26.74
N ARG A 48 -13.01 14.98 27.06
CA ARG A 48 -11.56 14.73 27.02
C ARG A 48 -11.19 14.56 25.55
N SER A 49 -10.50 15.54 24.96
CA SER A 49 -9.85 15.34 23.67
C SER A 49 -8.70 14.35 23.85
N SER A 50 -8.80 13.18 23.21
CA SER A 50 -7.59 12.42 22.88
C SER A 50 -6.98 13.10 21.66
N ALA A 51 -5.74 13.58 21.79
CA ALA A 51 -5.05 14.25 20.70
C ALA A 51 -4.82 13.26 19.55
N CYS A 52 -5.38 13.55 18.38
CA CYS A 52 -5.17 12.77 17.17
C CYS A 52 -3.89 13.30 16.47
N PRO A 53 -2.85 12.48 16.23
CA PRO A 53 -1.56 12.93 15.71
C PRO A 53 -1.57 13.13 14.17
N CYS A 54 -2.54 13.91 13.67
CA CYS A 54 -2.70 14.22 12.25
C CYS A 54 -2.51 15.71 11.89
N LEU A 55 -2.29 16.57 12.89
CA LEU A 55 -1.57 17.83 12.75
C LEU A 55 -0.09 17.41 12.89
N PHE A 56 0.84 17.56 11.93
CA PHE A 56 1.29 18.79 11.27
C PHE A 56 1.94 18.51 9.88
N SER A 57 1.18 18.00 8.91
CA SER A 57 1.68 17.84 7.52
C SER A 57 1.85 19.17 6.74
N THR A 58 1.49 20.30 7.34
CA THR A 58 1.37 21.61 6.70
C THR A 58 2.68 22.36 6.44
N LEU A 59 3.82 21.92 6.97
CA LEU A 59 5.09 22.69 6.95
C LEU A 59 6.03 22.43 5.75
N LYS A 60 5.67 21.58 4.77
CA LYS A 60 6.50 21.36 3.56
C LYS A 60 5.77 21.39 2.22
N VAL A 61 4.44 21.59 2.18
CA VAL A 61 3.70 21.50 0.91
C VAL A 61 3.87 22.73 0.00
N THR A 62 4.23 23.89 0.56
CA THR A 62 4.46 25.13 -0.22
C THR A 62 5.56 24.98 -1.27
N ALA A 63 6.57 24.14 -1.03
CA ALA A 63 7.68 23.91 -1.97
C ALA A 63 7.26 23.11 -3.23
N MET A 64 6.13 22.41 -3.21
CA MET A 64 5.61 21.63 -4.36
C MET A 64 4.81 22.48 -5.35
N ALA A 65 4.45 23.72 -4.99
CA ALA A 65 3.67 24.61 -5.86
C ALA A 65 4.51 25.31 -6.94
N GLU A 66 5.84 25.37 -6.80
CA GLU A 66 6.70 26.29 -7.56
C GLU A 66 7.70 25.62 -8.52
N LEU A 67 7.43 24.39 -8.97
CA LEU A 67 8.26 23.71 -9.97
C LEU A 67 7.48 23.22 -11.21
N VAL A 68 6.88 24.17 -11.93
CA VAL A 68 6.55 24.02 -13.36
C VAL A 68 7.23 25.15 -14.13
N LYS A 69 8.52 24.99 -14.36
CA LYS A 69 9.29 25.75 -15.35
C LYS A 69 10.06 24.75 -16.19
N ASP A 70 9.55 24.48 -17.39
CA ASP A 70 10.25 23.70 -18.40
C ASP A 70 11.58 24.40 -18.72
N THR A 71 12.66 23.87 -18.17
CA THR A 71 14.01 24.38 -18.39
C THR A 71 14.76 23.37 -19.22
N GLU A 72 14.86 23.65 -20.52
CA GLU A 72 15.73 22.92 -21.45
C GLU A 72 17.17 23.01 -20.96
N SER A 73 17.61 21.96 -20.29
CA SER A 73 19.00 21.68 -19.94
C SER A 73 19.24 20.23 -20.30
N ALA A 74 20.44 19.93 -20.83
CA ALA A 74 20.74 18.66 -21.52
C ALA A 74 20.28 17.45 -20.70
N SER A 75 19.24 16.77 -21.20
CA SER A 75 18.50 15.78 -20.42
C SER A 75 19.31 14.49 -20.26
N LEU A 76 19.90 14.32 -19.08
CA LEU A 76 20.40 13.03 -18.63
C LEU A 76 19.25 12.00 -18.69
N SER A 77 19.58 10.79 -19.14
CA SER A 77 18.63 9.67 -19.07
C SER A 77 18.23 9.37 -17.62
N PRO A 78 17.06 8.74 -17.36
CA PRO A 78 16.66 8.37 -16.01
C PRO A 78 17.70 7.54 -15.26
N ILE A 79 18.45 6.69 -15.97
CA ILE A 79 19.56 5.89 -15.44
C ILE A 79 20.70 6.80 -15.00
N GLN A 80 21.17 7.72 -15.85
CA GLN A 80 22.24 8.67 -15.52
C GLN A 80 21.86 9.62 -14.37
N CYS A 81 20.59 10.01 -14.25
CA CYS A 81 20.10 10.76 -13.09
C CYS A 81 20.18 9.92 -11.81
N ALA A 82 19.82 8.63 -11.86
CA ALA A 82 19.90 7.73 -10.72
C ALA A 82 21.35 7.42 -10.33
N GLU A 83 22.23 7.13 -11.29
CA GLU A 83 23.68 6.97 -11.07
C GLU A 83 24.29 8.21 -10.41
N ARG A 84 23.94 9.41 -10.91
CA ARG A 84 24.41 10.68 -10.32
C ARG A 84 23.92 10.89 -8.88
N ARG A 85 22.72 10.41 -8.53
CA ARG A 85 22.24 10.38 -7.13
C ARG A 85 23.13 9.48 -6.28
N GLU A 86 23.38 8.24 -6.71
CA GLU A 86 24.24 7.28 -5.98
C GLU A 86 25.70 7.74 -5.79
N THR A 87 26.23 8.58 -6.69
CA THR A 87 27.62 9.08 -6.60
C THR A 87 27.82 10.25 -5.65
N ASN A 88 26.79 11.09 -5.46
CA ASN A 88 26.90 12.31 -4.62
C ASN A 88 26.34 12.11 -3.20
N HIS A 89 25.65 10.98 -2.95
CA HIS A 89 25.04 10.66 -1.67
C HIS A 89 26.06 10.45 -0.54
N SER A 90 25.77 11.01 0.64
CA SER A 90 26.55 10.77 1.85
C SER A 90 26.25 9.39 2.44
N ARG A 91 27.10 8.41 2.13
CA ARG A 91 27.00 7.00 2.57
C ARG A 91 27.27 6.78 4.08
N THR A 92 26.88 7.72 4.94
CA THR A 92 27.11 7.70 6.38
C THR A 92 26.51 6.45 7.02
N PHE A 93 25.32 6.06 6.58
CA PHE A 93 24.60 4.89 7.11
C PHE A 93 25.24 3.57 6.65
N LEU A 94 25.61 3.41 5.38
CA LEU A 94 26.27 2.19 4.86
C LEU A 94 27.61 1.88 5.53
N ASN A 95 28.27 2.88 6.12
CA ASN A 95 29.52 2.70 6.86
C ASN A 95 29.31 2.22 8.31
N ALA A 96 28.08 2.14 8.81
CA ALA A 96 27.79 1.67 10.16
C ALA A 96 27.85 0.13 10.25
N THR A 97 28.69 -0.37 11.15
CA THR A 97 28.90 -1.81 11.41
C THR A 97 28.24 -2.27 12.71
N THR A 98 27.68 -1.34 13.49
CA THR A 98 27.00 -1.58 14.76
C THR A 98 25.75 -0.73 14.92
N GLU A 99 24.83 -1.15 15.79
CA GLU A 99 23.65 -0.36 16.18
C GLU A 99 24.03 1.02 16.73
N GLN A 100 25.08 1.09 17.55
CA GLN A 100 25.53 2.33 18.17
C GLN A 100 26.06 3.33 17.13
N GLU A 101 26.79 2.85 16.11
CA GLU A 101 27.22 3.66 14.96
C GLU A 101 26.03 4.12 14.13
N LEU A 102 25.06 3.24 13.85
CA LEU A 102 23.89 3.55 13.04
C LEU A 102 23.00 4.62 13.70
N LEU A 103 22.68 4.45 14.99
CA LEU A 103 21.95 5.45 15.77
C LEU A 103 22.77 6.74 15.97
N SER A 104 24.11 6.65 16.03
CA SER A 104 24.97 7.84 16.04
C SER A 104 24.98 8.56 14.69
N ALA A 105 24.78 7.87 13.56
CA ALA A 105 24.66 8.51 12.25
C ALA A 105 23.38 9.38 12.19
N ILE A 106 22.23 8.86 12.64
CA ILE A 106 20.97 9.64 12.74
C ILE A 106 21.20 10.96 13.50
N ARG A 107 21.83 10.90 14.68
CA ARG A 107 22.13 12.10 15.49
C ARG A 107 23.07 13.06 14.77
N LYS A 108 24.19 12.58 14.22
CA LYS A 108 25.16 13.42 13.47
C LYS A 108 24.51 14.13 12.28
N GLU A 109 23.68 13.44 11.51
CA GLU A 109 23.00 14.04 10.35
C GLU A 109 21.89 15.03 10.75
N THR A 110 21.28 14.83 11.92
CA THR A 110 20.33 15.78 12.51
C THR A 110 21.03 17.03 13.04
N GLU A 111 22.15 16.86 13.75
CA GLU A 111 23.00 17.95 14.26
C GLU A 111 23.62 18.79 13.12
N ALA A 112 23.99 18.14 12.02
CA ALA A 112 24.44 18.80 10.78
C ALA A 112 23.31 19.50 9.99
N GLY A 113 22.05 19.38 10.43
CA GLY A 113 20.89 19.97 9.76
C GLY A 113 20.49 19.31 8.43
N ARG A 114 21.14 18.19 8.06
CA ARG A 114 20.83 17.45 6.82
C ARG A 114 19.59 16.57 6.97
N LEU A 115 19.33 16.06 8.19
CA LEU A 115 18.18 15.23 8.50
C LEU A 115 17.17 16.01 9.37
N PRO A 116 15.90 16.22 8.92
CA PRO A 116 14.88 16.85 9.76
C PRO A 116 14.58 16.03 11.02
N SER A 117 14.47 16.67 12.18
CA SER A 117 14.27 16.01 13.47
C SER A 117 13.03 15.10 13.55
N THR A 118 11.96 15.42 12.84
CA THR A 118 10.77 14.57 12.74
C THR A 118 11.03 13.27 11.97
N VAL A 119 11.88 13.31 10.95
CA VAL A 119 12.30 12.13 10.19
C VAL A 119 13.31 11.32 11.01
N ALA A 120 14.24 11.99 11.71
CA ALA A 120 15.19 11.35 12.62
C ALA A 120 14.49 10.54 13.73
N SER A 121 13.50 11.14 14.40
CA SER A 121 12.65 10.43 15.37
C SER A 121 11.97 9.21 14.74
N GLY A 122 11.41 9.36 13.54
CA GLY A 122 10.75 8.27 12.83
C GLY A 122 11.72 7.16 12.37
N MET A 123 12.99 7.49 12.10
CA MET A 123 14.04 6.51 11.80
C MET A 123 14.41 5.70 13.05
N GLU A 124 14.56 6.35 14.21
CA GLU A 124 14.83 5.67 15.48
C GLU A 124 13.65 4.77 15.89
N ASP A 125 12.41 5.27 15.80
CA ASP A 125 11.19 4.49 16.03
C ASP A 125 11.09 3.29 15.08
N LEU A 126 11.37 3.48 13.79
CA LEU A 126 11.35 2.40 12.79
C LEU A 126 12.40 1.34 13.12
N TYR A 127 13.62 1.74 13.46
CA TYR A 127 14.70 0.84 13.86
C TYR A 127 14.30 -0.02 15.06
N GLN A 128 13.82 0.60 16.14
CA GLN A 128 13.47 -0.13 17.37
C GLN A 128 12.28 -1.07 17.15
N ASN A 129 11.24 -0.63 16.43
CA ASN A 129 10.08 -1.48 16.13
C ASN A 129 10.46 -2.67 15.23
N TYR A 130 11.27 -2.44 14.19
CA TYR A 130 11.75 -3.52 13.32
C TYR A 130 12.62 -4.51 14.10
N LYS A 131 13.61 -4.02 14.84
CA LYS A 131 14.48 -4.83 15.71
C LYS A 131 13.69 -5.72 16.65
N ASN A 132 12.70 -5.15 17.35
CA ASN A 132 11.85 -5.89 18.28
C ASN A 132 11.05 -7.00 17.57
N ALA A 133 10.46 -6.72 16.40
CA ALA A 133 9.71 -7.73 15.64
C ALA A 133 10.62 -8.88 15.15
N ILE A 134 11.80 -8.57 14.60
CA ILE A 134 12.74 -9.61 14.11
C ILE A 134 13.28 -10.45 15.28
N LEU A 135 13.58 -9.86 16.44
CA LEU A 135 13.99 -10.63 17.63
C LEU A 135 12.84 -11.52 18.15
N GLN A 136 11.60 -11.02 18.17
CA GLN A 136 10.42 -11.77 18.60
C GLN A 136 10.09 -12.94 17.67
N SER A 137 10.44 -12.87 16.38
CA SER A 137 10.30 -14.00 15.43
C SER A 137 11.15 -15.23 15.78
N GLY A 138 12.14 -15.09 16.68
CA GLY A 138 13.05 -16.17 17.04
C GLY A 138 14.06 -16.55 15.95
N ASN A 139 14.24 -15.70 14.94
CA ASN A 139 15.19 -15.95 13.85
C ASN A 139 16.65 -15.98 14.37
N PRO A 140 17.44 -17.05 14.14
CA PRO A 140 18.80 -17.17 14.65
C PRO A 140 19.79 -16.16 14.03
N LYS A 141 19.41 -15.45 12.96
CA LYS A 141 20.17 -14.37 12.32
C LYS A 141 19.59 -12.98 12.59
N ALA A 142 18.77 -12.82 13.65
CA ALA A 142 18.04 -11.58 13.90
C ALA A 142 18.93 -10.32 13.88
N ASP A 143 20.06 -10.32 14.58
CA ASP A 143 20.96 -9.14 14.65
C ASP A 143 21.59 -8.79 13.29
N GLU A 144 22.00 -9.80 12.51
CA GLU A 144 22.55 -9.65 11.15
C GLU A 144 21.49 -9.06 10.21
N ILE A 145 20.26 -9.59 10.26
CA ILE A 145 19.11 -9.14 9.46
C ILE A 145 18.75 -7.69 9.83
N VAL A 146 18.63 -7.38 11.11
CA VAL A 146 18.27 -6.05 11.60
C VAL A 146 19.31 -5.02 11.17
N LEU A 147 20.60 -5.29 11.39
CA LEU A 147 21.66 -4.36 11.00
C LEU A 147 21.69 -4.18 9.48
N SER A 148 21.73 -5.26 8.70
CA SER A 148 21.82 -5.20 7.24
C SER A 148 20.64 -4.45 6.61
N ASN A 149 19.41 -4.85 6.98
CA ASN A 149 18.21 -4.23 6.41
C ASN A 149 18.03 -2.78 6.89
N MET A 150 18.25 -2.48 8.18
CA MET A 150 18.08 -1.10 8.66
C MET A 150 19.16 -0.16 8.14
N THR A 151 20.42 -0.60 8.01
CA THR A 151 21.48 0.19 7.37
C THR A 151 21.09 0.59 5.95
N ALA A 152 20.55 -0.35 5.15
CA ALA A 152 20.04 -0.04 3.82
C ALA A 152 18.82 0.89 3.85
N VAL A 153 17.84 0.67 4.75
CA VAL A 153 16.65 1.52 4.86
C VAL A 153 17.01 2.95 5.20
N LEU A 154 17.84 3.18 6.21
CA LEU A 154 18.19 4.52 6.66
C LEU A 154 19.01 5.29 5.61
N ASP A 155 19.93 4.62 4.90
CA ASP A 155 20.64 5.17 3.74
C ASP A 155 19.65 5.61 2.64
N ARG A 156 18.74 4.73 2.22
CA ARG A 156 17.77 5.03 1.15
C ARG A 156 16.76 6.11 1.53
N VAL A 157 16.34 6.18 2.80
CA VAL A 157 15.51 7.29 3.29
C VAL A 157 16.31 8.59 3.30
N PHE A 158 17.57 8.57 3.73
CA PHE A 158 18.41 9.77 3.75
C PHE A 158 18.71 10.30 2.35
N LEU A 159 18.92 9.42 1.37
CA LEU A 159 19.03 9.77 -0.04
C LEU A 159 17.77 10.52 -0.54
N ASP A 160 16.58 10.09 -0.15
CA ASP A 160 15.33 10.78 -0.49
C ASP A 160 15.12 12.10 0.28
N ILE A 161 15.84 12.32 1.38
CA ILE A 161 15.90 13.62 2.07
C ILE A 161 16.88 14.58 1.36
N GLU A 162 18.04 14.09 0.92
CA GLU A 162 19.04 14.88 0.17
C GLU A 162 18.56 15.25 -1.25
N ASP A 163 17.95 14.31 -1.97
CA ASP A 163 17.38 14.54 -3.32
C ASP A 163 16.02 13.81 -3.48
N PRO A 164 14.90 14.45 -3.09
CA PRO A 164 13.58 13.82 -3.10
C PRO A 164 13.18 13.22 -4.45
N PHE A 165 12.79 11.96 -4.45
CA PHE A 165 12.16 11.32 -5.60
C PHE A 165 10.75 11.88 -5.82
N ILE A 166 10.40 12.17 -7.08
CA ILE A 166 9.07 12.67 -7.46
C ILE A 166 8.38 11.59 -8.31
N PHE A 167 7.29 11.04 -7.79
CA PHE A 167 6.52 10.01 -8.49
C PHE A 167 5.77 10.57 -9.70
N SER A 168 5.94 9.93 -10.85
CA SER A 168 5.13 10.16 -12.04
C SER A 168 3.69 9.62 -11.87
N PRO A 169 2.70 10.07 -12.69
CA PRO A 169 1.31 9.60 -12.58
C PRO A 169 1.17 8.08 -12.75
N TYR A 170 2.00 7.49 -13.61
CA TYR A 170 2.36 6.07 -13.61
C TYR A 170 3.85 5.96 -13.30
N HIS A 171 4.19 5.23 -12.24
CA HIS A 171 5.56 4.94 -11.82
C HIS A 171 5.87 3.46 -12.11
N LYS A 172 7.07 3.18 -12.64
CA LYS A 172 7.56 1.81 -12.85
C LYS A 172 8.58 1.47 -11.77
N ALA A 173 8.55 0.24 -11.26
CA ALA A 173 9.49 -0.21 -10.23
C ALA A 173 10.95 0.04 -10.66
N MET A 174 11.70 0.75 -9.81
CA MET A 174 13.12 0.99 -10.03
C MET A 174 13.93 -0.26 -9.66
N ARG A 175 14.63 -0.82 -10.66
CA ARG A 175 15.45 -2.03 -10.52
C ARG A 175 16.96 -1.77 -10.62
N GLU A 176 17.34 -0.62 -11.20
CA GLU A 176 18.73 -0.23 -11.48
C GLU A 176 18.89 1.29 -11.25
N PRO A 177 20.09 1.79 -10.85
CA PRO A 177 21.28 1.03 -10.45
C PRO A 177 21.17 0.42 -9.03
N PHE A 178 20.07 0.67 -8.33
CA PHE A 178 19.71 0.06 -7.06
C PHE A 178 18.34 -0.63 -7.21
N ASP A 179 18.26 -1.91 -6.85
CA ASP A 179 17.02 -2.67 -6.94
C ASP A 179 16.10 -2.39 -5.73
N TYR A 180 15.28 -1.34 -5.86
CA TYR A 180 14.30 -0.96 -4.84
C TYR A 180 13.20 -2.03 -4.65
N TYR A 181 12.93 -2.87 -5.65
CA TYR A 181 12.00 -3.99 -5.51
C TYR A 181 12.59 -5.04 -4.55
N MET A 182 13.81 -5.51 -4.85
CA MET A 182 14.49 -6.53 -4.01
C MET A 182 14.83 -6.00 -2.62
N PHE A 183 15.23 -4.73 -2.49
CA PHE A 183 15.32 -4.04 -1.20
C PHE A 183 14.02 -4.16 -0.38
N GLY A 184 12.87 -3.85 -0.99
CA GLY A 184 11.57 -3.96 -0.32
C GLY A 184 11.17 -5.40 -0.01
N GLN A 185 11.46 -6.36 -0.89
CA GLN A 185 11.24 -7.79 -0.60
C GLN A 185 12.09 -8.25 0.59
N ASN A 186 13.38 -7.92 0.61
CA ASN A 186 14.32 -8.34 1.65
C ASN A 186 14.03 -7.73 3.02
N TYR A 187 13.55 -6.48 3.06
CA TYR A 187 13.12 -5.82 4.30
C TYR A 187 11.87 -6.48 4.91
N ILE A 188 10.86 -6.80 4.09
CA ILE A 188 9.58 -7.35 4.58
C ILE A 188 9.63 -8.87 4.81
N ARG A 189 10.44 -9.61 4.04
CA ARG A 189 10.56 -11.09 4.14
C ARG A 189 10.68 -11.63 5.57
N PRO A 190 11.56 -11.13 6.46
CA PRO A 190 11.72 -11.70 7.79
C PRO A 190 10.61 -11.27 8.78
N LEU A 191 9.67 -10.41 8.36
CA LEU A 191 8.44 -10.06 9.09
C LEU A 191 7.24 -10.95 8.70
N VAL A 192 7.39 -11.88 7.75
CA VAL A 192 6.29 -12.76 7.30
C VAL A 192 6.50 -14.15 7.88
N ASP A 193 5.59 -14.62 8.73
CA ASP A 193 5.55 -16.03 9.13
C ASP A 193 4.96 -16.87 7.99
N PHE A 194 5.82 -17.27 7.05
CA PHE A 194 5.46 -18.13 5.92
C PHE A 194 4.89 -19.50 6.34
N ARG A 195 5.10 -19.98 7.57
CA ARG A 195 4.56 -21.27 8.04
C ARG A 195 3.09 -21.15 8.43
N ASN A 196 2.69 -19.99 8.94
CA ASN A 196 1.31 -19.70 9.35
C ASN A 196 0.56 -18.75 8.40
N SER A 197 1.16 -18.43 7.24
CA SER A 197 0.54 -17.67 6.15
C SER A 197 -0.05 -18.60 5.08
N TYR A 198 -1.06 -18.14 4.33
CA TYR A 198 -1.70 -18.95 3.28
C TYR A 198 -2.17 -18.14 2.06
N VAL A 199 -2.11 -18.81 0.91
CA VAL A 199 -2.67 -18.34 -0.36
C VAL A 199 -3.94 -19.15 -0.66
N GLY A 200 -5.10 -18.53 -0.53
CA GLY A 200 -6.38 -19.14 -0.87
C GLY A 200 -6.61 -19.18 -2.39
N ASN A 201 -7.27 -20.24 -2.87
CA ASN A 201 -7.65 -20.44 -4.27
C ASN A 201 -6.48 -20.31 -5.27
N HIS A 202 -5.33 -20.92 -4.93
CA HIS A 202 -4.06 -20.77 -5.65
C HIS A 202 -4.16 -20.96 -7.18
N SER A 203 -5.03 -21.86 -7.66
CA SER A 203 -5.24 -22.10 -9.09
C SER A 203 -5.66 -20.85 -9.88
N ILE A 204 -6.37 -19.90 -9.26
CA ILE A 204 -6.85 -18.68 -9.90
C ILE A 204 -5.68 -17.79 -10.35
N PHE A 205 -4.52 -17.84 -9.68
CA PHE A 205 -3.35 -17.04 -10.10
C PHE A 205 -2.77 -17.53 -11.43
N TYR A 206 -2.83 -18.84 -11.73
CA TYR A 206 -2.48 -19.37 -13.05
C TYR A 206 -3.51 -18.96 -14.12
N GLU A 207 -4.80 -19.02 -13.82
CA GLU A 207 -5.86 -18.53 -14.73
C GLU A 207 -5.72 -17.03 -15.02
N ILE A 208 -5.23 -16.24 -14.05
CA ILE A 208 -4.90 -14.82 -14.22
C ILE A 208 -3.72 -14.66 -15.18
N GLU A 209 -2.64 -15.43 -15.01
CA GLU A 209 -1.48 -15.40 -15.91
C GLU A 209 -1.85 -15.81 -17.35
N GLU A 210 -2.67 -16.84 -17.54
CA GLU A 210 -3.22 -17.22 -18.85
C GLU A 210 -4.01 -16.08 -19.51
N LYS A 211 -4.88 -15.40 -18.75
CA LYS A 211 -5.67 -14.27 -19.28
C LYS A 211 -4.78 -13.07 -19.62
N LEU A 212 -3.73 -12.80 -18.86
CA LEU A 212 -2.75 -11.77 -19.17
C LEU A 212 -1.97 -12.09 -20.45
N GLN A 213 -1.59 -13.36 -20.67
CA GLN A 213 -0.96 -13.82 -21.91
C GLN A 213 -1.88 -13.69 -23.13
N GLN A 214 -3.20 -13.83 -22.94
CA GLN A 214 -4.23 -13.59 -23.97
C GLN A 214 -4.48 -12.10 -24.27
N GLY A 215 -3.76 -11.17 -23.63
CA GLY A 215 -3.93 -9.73 -23.82
C GLY A 215 -4.99 -9.08 -22.93
N HIS A 216 -5.70 -9.85 -22.09
CA HIS A 216 -6.72 -9.28 -21.20
C HIS A 216 -6.09 -8.43 -20.09
N ASN A 217 -6.86 -7.45 -19.61
CA ASN A 217 -6.51 -6.70 -18.39
C ASN A 217 -7.24 -7.32 -17.19
N ILE A 218 -6.56 -7.42 -16.05
CA ILE A 218 -7.07 -7.99 -14.80
C ILE A 218 -7.07 -6.91 -13.72
N PHE A 219 -8.20 -6.76 -13.03
CA PHE A 219 -8.32 -5.92 -11.85
C PHE A 219 -8.50 -6.78 -10.60
N LEU A 220 -7.53 -6.73 -9.71
CA LEU A 220 -7.64 -7.29 -8.36
C LEU A 220 -8.27 -6.23 -7.46
N ILE A 221 -9.58 -6.34 -7.29
CA ILE A 221 -10.32 -5.57 -6.30
C ILE A 221 -10.05 -6.21 -4.93
N SER A 222 -9.57 -5.45 -3.95
CA SER A 222 -9.05 -5.97 -2.68
C SER A 222 -9.49 -5.11 -1.48
N ASN A 223 -9.33 -5.63 -0.26
CA ASN A 223 -9.13 -4.79 0.92
C ASN A 223 -7.66 -4.35 1.02
N HIS A 224 -7.32 -3.60 2.07
CA HIS A 224 -5.99 -3.05 2.30
C HIS A 224 -5.73 -2.99 3.81
N GLN A 225 -4.60 -3.52 4.28
CA GLN A 225 -4.33 -3.70 5.71
C GLN A 225 -3.09 -2.92 6.17
N THR A 226 -2.04 -2.90 5.36
CA THR A 226 -0.74 -2.31 5.69
C THR A 226 -0.17 -1.56 4.49
N GLU A 227 0.73 -0.59 4.72
CA GLU A 227 1.46 0.05 3.62
C GLU A 227 2.41 -0.95 2.90
N ALA A 228 2.67 -2.11 3.51
CA ALA A 228 3.51 -3.19 3.01
C ALA A 228 2.77 -4.27 2.20
N ASP A 229 1.44 -4.14 2.02
CA ASP A 229 0.64 -5.12 1.25
C ASP A 229 1.26 -5.47 -0.12
N PRO A 230 1.81 -4.53 -0.93
CA PRO A 230 2.47 -4.86 -2.20
C PRO A 230 3.69 -5.78 -2.08
N ALA A 231 4.41 -5.71 -0.95
CA ALA A 231 5.54 -6.58 -0.68
C ALA A 231 5.08 -7.95 -0.20
N VAL A 232 4.08 -8.01 0.68
CA VAL A 232 3.54 -9.28 1.18
C VAL A 232 2.85 -10.08 0.06
N ILE A 233 2.04 -9.42 -0.78
CA ILE A 233 1.43 -10.04 -1.97
C ILE A 233 2.51 -10.64 -2.88
N ALA A 234 3.60 -9.89 -3.12
CA ALA A 234 4.71 -10.38 -3.93
C ALA A 234 5.44 -11.56 -3.27
N LEU A 235 5.77 -11.48 -1.96
CA LEU A 235 6.44 -12.56 -1.21
C LEU A 235 5.61 -13.85 -1.16
N LEU A 236 4.28 -13.78 -1.07
CA LEU A 236 3.41 -14.95 -1.07
C LEU A 236 3.25 -15.61 -2.45
N LEU A 237 3.57 -14.88 -3.53
CA LEU A 237 3.44 -15.35 -4.92
C LEU A 237 4.78 -15.59 -5.64
N GLU A 238 5.92 -15.19 -5.07
CA GLU A 238 7.22 -15.18 -5.77
C GLU A 238 7.69 -16.57 -6.25
N SER A 239 7.32 -17.64 -5.53
CA SER A 239 7.75 -19.01 -5.84
C SER A 239 6.86 -19.72 -6.87
N THR A 240 5.65 -19.20 -7.09
CA THR A 240 4.59 -19.85 -7.87
C THR A 240 4.13 -19.04 -9.08
N ASN A 241 4.10 -17.71 -8.93
CA ASN A 241 3.65 -16.73 -9.93
C ASN A 241 4.56 -15.48 -9.89
N PRO A 242 5.89 -15.61 -10.12
CA PRO A 242 6.84 -14.50 -10.03
C PRO A 242 6.51 -13.34 -10.98
N HIS A 243 5.89 -13.64 -12.13
CA HIS A 243 5.42 -12.61 -13.05
C HIS A 243 4.38 -11.70 -12.40
N LEU A 244 3.42 -12.25 -11.64
CA LEU A 244 2.47 -11.43 -10.88
C LEU A 244 3.18 -10.66 -9.75
N ALA A 245 4.10 -11.32 -9.04
CA ALA A 245 4.84 -10.72 -7.92
C ALA A 245 5.67 -9.49 -8.34
N GLU A 246 6.17 -9.44 -9.59
CA GLU A 246 6.97 -8.32 -10.11
C GLU A 246 6.20 -7.31 -10.97
N LYS A 247 5.16 -7.75 -11.72
CA LYS A 247 4.48 -6.89 -12.72
C LYS A 247 3.19 -6.25 -12.23
N MET A 248 2.68 -6.64 -11.05
CA MET A 248 1.48 -6.02 -10.48
C MET A 248 1.66 -4.51 -10.29
N THR A 249 0.64 -3.77 -10.74
CA THR A 249 0.56 -2.31 -10.61
C THR A 249 -0.45 -1.96 -9.53
N TYR A 250 -0.04 -1.17 -8.53
CA TYR A 250 -0.85 -0.84 -7.37
C TYR A 250 -1.41 0.58 -7.49
N ILE A 251 -2.71 0.76 -7.26
CA ILE A 251 -3.30 2.10 -7.08
C ILE A 251 -2.87 2.63 -5.71
N ALA A 252 -1.92 3.57 -5.69
CA ALA A 252 -1.26 4.03 -4.46
C ALA A 252 -1.72 5.42 -4.02
N GLY A 253 -1.89 5.57 -2.70
CA GLY A 253 -2.31 6.82 -2.06
C GLY A 253 -1.17 7.78 -1.75
N ASP A 254 -1.52 9.06 -1.58
CA ASP A 254 -0.64 10.19 -1.25
C ASP A 254 0.44 9.87 -0.19
N ARG A 255 0.09 9.21 0.91
CA ARG A 255 1.03 8.92 2.01
C ARG A 255 2.27 8.17 1.55
N VAL A 256 2.11 7.04 0.84
CA VAL A 256 3.25 6.18 0.50
C VAL A 256 4.17 6.77 -0.58
N VAL A 257 3.72 7.83 -1.26
CA VAL A 257 4.52 8.59 -2.24
C VAL A 257 5.07 9.92 -1.69
N THR A 258 4.74 10.30 -0.46
CA THR A 258 5.19 11.56 0.19
C THR A 258 5.94 11.36 1.51
N ASP A 259 5.61 10.33 2.29
CA ASP A 259 6.26 9.99 3.58
C ASP A 259 7.67 9.43 3.33
N PRO A 260 8.76 10.12 3.71
CA PRO A 260 10.13 9.69 3.39
C PRO A 260 10.47 8.28 3.89
N LEU A 261 9.85 7.83 4.98
CA LEU A 261 10.04 6.48 5.53
C LEU A 261 9.37 5.40 4.65
N CYS A 262 8.39 5.76 3.82
CA CYS A 262 7.70 4.86 2.90
C CYS A 262 8.25 4.93 1.46
N LYS A 263 8.74 6.09 1.02
CA LYS A 263 9.10 6.34 -0.39
C LYS A 263 10.09 5.34 -0.98
N PRO A 264 11.18 4.92 -0.31
CA PRO A 264 12.08 3.88 -0.83
C PRO A 264 11.37 2.56 -1.17
N PHE A 265 10.41 2.13 -0.37
CA PHE A 265 9.62 0.91 -0.64
C PHE A 265 8.68 1.10 -1.83
N SER A 266 8.08 2.28 -1.96
CA SER A 266 7.22 2.66 -3.08
C SER A 266 7.99 2.78 -4.41
N MET A 267 9.24 3.26 -4.39
CA MET A 267 10.10 3.32 -5.58
C MET A 267 10.31 1.94 -6.21
N GLY A 268 10.27 0.87 -5.41
CA GLY A 268 10.39 -0.53 -5.84
C GLY A 268 9.12 -1.18 -6.38
N ARG A 269 8.01 -0.43 -6.60
CA ARG A 269 6.73 -0.99 -7.08
C ARG A 269 6.26 -0.28 -8.35
N ASN A 270 5.43 -0.95 -9.14
CA ASN A 270 4.71 -0.28 -10.23
C ASN A 270 3.46 0.36 -9.63
N LEU A 271 3.28 1.67 -9.78
CA LEU A 271 2.21 2.42 -9.11
C LEU A 271 1.43 3.30 -10.08
N ILE A 272 0.12 3.40 -9.89
CA ILE A 272 -0.68 4.54 -10.38
C ILE A 272 -0.93 5.44 -9.18
N CYS A 273 -0.32 6.63 -9.22
CA CYS A 273 -0.24 7.53 -8.07
C CYS A 273 -1.50 8.40 -8.00
N VAL A 274 -2.32 8.25 -6.95
CA VAL A 274 -3.58 8.99 -6.80
C VAL A 274 -3.78 9.56 -5.39
N TYR A 275 -4.32 10.77 -5.32
CA TYR A 275 -4.83 11.34 -4.09
C TYR A 275 -6.17 10.67 -3.74
N SER A 276 -6.22 9.99 -2.59
CA SER A 276 -7.45 9.38 -2.08
C SER A 276 -8.55 10.42 -1.90
N LYS A 277 -9.78 10.10 -2.33
CA LYS A 277 -10.96 10.96 -2.13
C LYS A 277 -11.16 11.33 -0.65
N LYS A 278 -10.76 10.44 0.27
CA LYS A 278 -10.81 10.64 1.72
C LYS A 278 -9.98 11.83 2.20
N HIS A 279 -8.87 12.13 1.51
CA HIS A 279 -7.87 13.13 1.88
C HIS A 279 -7.77 14.28 0.85
N MET A 280 -8.81 14.43 0.02
CA MET A 280 -8.87 15.40 -1.07
C MET A 280 -8.97 16.84 -0.56
N ASN A 281 -9.73 17.04 0.53
CA ASN A 281 -10.11 18.37 1.05
C ASN A 281 -9.44 18.70 2.40
N ASP A 282 -8.51 17.87 2.90
CA ASP A 282 -7.79 18.09 4.18
C ASP A 282 -7.02 19.42 4.19
N VAL A 283 -6.60 19.87 3.02
CA VAL A 283 -6.09 21.21 2.73
C VAL A 283 -6.84 21.69 1.48
N PRO A 284 -7.93 22.48 1.61
CA PRO A 284 -8.82 22.84 0.51
C PRO A 284 -8.12 23.50 -0.68
N GLU A 285 -7.09 24.29 -0.43
CA GLU A 285 -6.28 25.03 -1.40
C GLU A 285 -5.57 24.10 -2.39
N LEU A 286 -5.29 22.85 -1.97
CA LEU A 286 -4.62 21.84 -2.79
C LEU A 286 -5.62 20.96 -3.57
N ALA A 287 -6.93 21.04 -3.30
CA ALA A 287 -7.91 20.09 -3.83
C ALA A 287 -7.93 20.09 -5.37
N ASP A 288 -7.80 21.25 -6.03
CA ASP A 288 -7.79 21.32 -7.50
C ASP A 288 -6.48 20.83 -8.11
N MET A 289 -5.34 21.01 -7.44
CA MET A 289 -4.07 20.40 -7.82
C MET A 289 -4.17 18.86 -7.74
N LYS A 290 -4.69 18.34 -6.61
CA LYS A 290 -4.92 16.91 -6.38
C LYS A 290 -5.87 16.29 -7.43
N ARG A 291 -6.98 16.97 -7.76
CA ARG A 291 -7.91 16.58 -8.84
C ARG A 291 -7.23 16.54 -10.21
N LYS A 292 -6.44 17.57 -10.56
CA LYS A 292 -5.67 17.62 -11.83
C LYS A 292 -4.64 16.49 -11.89
N ALA A 293 -3.95 16.20 -10.78
CA ALA A 293 -3.02 15.08 -10.70
C ALA A 293 -3.73 13.73 -10.95
N ASN A 294 -4.82 13.44 -10.23
CA ASN A 294 -5.61 12.23 -10.45
C ASN A 294 -6.11 12.10 -11.90
N THR A 295 -6.53 13.20 -12.53
CA THR A 295 -6.94 13.20 -13.95
C THR A 295 -5.78 12.80 -14.88
N ARG A 296 -4.53 13.14 -14.56
CA ARG A 296 -3.36 12.65 -15.31
C ARG A 296 -3.14 11.16 -15.06
N SER A 297 -3.14 10.70 -13.81
CA SER A 297 -2.92 9.28 -13.46
C SER A 297 -3.98 8.35 -14.07
N LEU A 298 -5.25 8.77 -14.10
CA LEU A 298 -6.33 8.02 -14.75
C LEU A 298 -6.20 8.00 -16.27
N LYS A 299 -5.66 9.07 -16.89
CA LYS A 299 -5.33 9.08 -18.33
C LYS A 299 -4.20 8.10 -18.65
N GLU A 300 -3.12 8.09 -17.87
CA GLU A 300 -2.03 7.12 -18.02
C GLU A 300 -2.52 5.67 -17.82
N MET A 301 -3.32 5.42 -16.79
CA MET A 301 -3.94 4.11 -16.58
C MET A 301 -4.81 3.69 -17.79
N ALA A 302 -5.59 4.62 -18.37
CA ALA A 302 -6.35 4.34 -19.59
C ALA A 302 -5.46 4.10 -20.83
N VAL A 303 -4.27 4.70 -20.91
CA VAL A 303 -3.27 4.40 -21.96
C VAL A 303 -2.75 2.97 -21.78
N LEU A 304 -2.33 2.60 -20.57
CA LEU A 304 -1.82 1.26 -20.25
C LEU A 304 -2.84 0.17 -20.56
N LEU A 305 -4.10 0.35 -20.14
CA LEU A 305 -5.17 -0.62 -20.37
C LEU A 305 -5.49 -0.83 -21.85
N ARG A 306 -5.28 0.19 -22.72
CA ARG A 306 -5.40 0.01 -24.18
C ARG A 306 -4.28 -0.84 -24.77
N GLY A 307 -3.14 -1.00 -24.08
CA GLY A 307 -2.06 -1.90 -24.45
C GLY A 307 -2.33 -3.38 -24.14
N GLY A 308 -3.35 -3.69 -23.32
CA GLY A 308 -3.64 -5.05 -22.86
C GLY A 308 -2.63 -5.57 -21.83
N SER A 309 -2.84 -6.80 -21.36
CA SER A 309 -1.95 -7.53 -20.44
C SER A 309 -1.60 -6.80 -19.12
N GLN A 310 -2.42 -5.84 -18.67
CA GLN A 310 -2.20 -5.13 -17.40
C GLN A 310 -2.83 -5.89 -16.24
N ILE A 311 -2.11 -6.02 -15.12
CA ILE A 311 -2.69 -6.44 -13.83
C ILE A 311 -2.59 -5.32 -12.81
N VAL A 312 -3.77 -4.88 -12.33
CA VAL A 312 -3.93 -3.72 -11.45
C VAL A 312 -4.58 -4.14 -10.14
N TRP A 313 -3.91 -3.88 -9.02
CA TRP A 313 -4.48 -4.01 -7.68
C TRP A 313 -5.06 -2.68 -7.21
N ILE A 314 -6.27 -2.72 -6.66
CA ILE A 314 -6.97 -1.55 -6.13
C ILE A 314 -7.77 -1.90 -4.87
N ALA A 315 -7.68 -1.03 -3.86
CA ALA A 315 -8.54 -1.07 -2.68
C ALA A 315 -9.60 0.06 -2.73
N PRO A 316 -10.87 -0.23 -3.10
CA PRO A 316 -11.91 0.80 -3.26
C PRO A 316 -12.28 1.55 -1.97
N SER A 317 -11.92 1.00 -0.79
CA SER A 317 -12.04 1.69 0.50
C SER A 317 -11.23 2.99 0.56
N GLY A 318 -10.20 3.13 -0.27
CA GLY A 318 -9.33 4.31 -0.32
C GLY A 318 -8.48 4.52 0.93
N GLY A 319 -8.32 3.48 1.76
CA GLY A 319 -7.53 3.47 2.98
C GLY A 319 -7.57 2.12 3.70
N ARG A 320 -6.64 1.94 4.64
CA ARG A 320 -6.47 0.69 5.39
C ARG A 320 -7.65 0.36 6.30
N ASP A 321 -7.94 -0.94 6.44
CA ASP A 321 -8.88 -1.51 7.39
C ASP A 321 -8.60 -1.01 8.83
N ARG A 322 -9.64 -1.01 9.66
CA ARG A 322 -9.58 -0.57 11.06
C ARG A 322 -10.29 -1.59 11.94
N PRO A 323 -9.78 -1.87 13.15
CA PRO A 323 -10.50 -2.71 14.11
C PRO A 323 -11.90 -2.14 14.37
N ASP A 324 -12.87 -3.04 14.52
CA ASP A 324 -14.21 -2.70 14.99
C ASP A 324 -14.12 -2.07 16.40
N PRO A 325 -14.69 -0.88 16.65
CA PRO A 325 -14.51 -0.18 17.92
C PRO A 325 -15.11 -0.87 19.14
N ALA A 326 -16.06 -1.81 18.96
CA ALA A 326 -16.75 -2.49 20.05
C ALA A 326 -16.13 -3.86 20.38
N THR A 327 -15.58 -4.55 19.38
CA THR A 327 -15.04 -5.91 19.53
C THR A 327 -13.52 -6.00 19.38
N GLY A 328 -12.86 -4.96 18.88
CA GLY A 328 -11.41 -4.96 18.61
C GLY A 328 -10.96 -5.85 17.44
N ASN A 329 -11.89 -6.53 16.77
CA ASN A 329 -11.59 -7.43 15.67
C ASN A 329 -11.35 -6.66 14.36
N GLY A 330 -10.35 -7.07 13.58
CA GLY A 330 -10.12 -6.53 12.23
C GLY A 330 -11.23 -6.92 11.26
N THR A 331 -11.76 -5.95 10.51
CA THR A 331 -12.82 -6.20 9.51
C THR A 331 -12.30 -7.05 8.36
N ARG A 332 -12.79 -8.28 8.22
CA ARG A 332 -12.50 -9.12 7.04
C ARG A 332 -13.37 -8.68 5.85
N HIS A 333 -12.96 -7.64 5.14
CA HIS A 333 -13.53 -7.33 3.82
C HIS A 333 -12.89 -8.26 2.77
N LEU A 334 -13.48 -9.45 2.67
CA LEU A 334 -13.00 -10.55 1.84
C LEU A 334 -13.13 -10.21 0.34
N LEU A 335 -12.01 -9.95 -0.34
CA LEU A 335 -12.00 -9.92 -1.81
C LEU A 335 -10.70 -10.43 -2.46
N MET A 336 -9.59 -10.53 -1.72
CA MET A 336 -8.53 -11.50 -1.97
C MET A 336 -8.29 -12.34 -0.71
N LEU A 337 -8.18 -13.67 -0.86
CA LEU A 337 -7.83 -14.59 0.23
C LEU A 337 -6.31 -14.77 0.34
N LEU A 338 -5.60 -13.65 0.50
CA LEU A 338 -4.23 -13.68 1.02
C LEU A 338 -4.30 -13.38 2.51
N HIS A 339 -3.78 -14.28 3.32
CA HIS A 339 -3.66 -14.08 4.76
C HIS A 339 -2.25 -14.35 5.20
N TRP A 340 -1.71 -13.45 6.00
CA TRP A 340 -0.39 -13.54 6.55
C TRP A 340 -0.43 -13.18 8.03
N THR A 341 0.49 -13.78 8.77
CA THR A 341 0.77 -13.43 10.16
C THR A 341 2.12 -12.71 10.19
N ILE A 342 2.15 -11.59 10.91
CA ILE A 342 3.36 -10.83 11.29
C ILE A 342 3.61 -11.12 12.76
#